data_AF-A0A3A9BTE2-F1
#
_entry.id   AF-A0A3A9BTE2-F1
#
_cell.length_a   1.000
_cell.length_b   1.000
_cell.length_c   1.000
_cell.angle_alpha   90.00
_cell.angle_beta   90.00
_cell.angle_gamma   90.00
#
_symmetry.space_group_name_H-M   'P 1'
#
loop_
_entity.id
_entity.type
_entity.pdbx_description
1 polymer ?
#
loop_
_entity_poly.entity_id
_entity_poly.type
_entity_poly.pdbx_seq_one_letter_code
_entity_poly.pdbx_strand_id
1 'polypeptide(L)'
;MCGGGTPRITVLLDGQGADEILCGYRKSRIYYIKELMKEKHYFTAGKELILSISQLRTTNSVKGDLRKIKNIFSRSKGADSRSKYLTSEFLHFYSRSSVYTNDNFQNLDVNSISLPVLLRYADRNSMASSVESRLPFLDFRLVDLCSKIPLSMKIKNGYSKYIMRLSLDMPESIRRRKSKYGFFVPEKMWLRNNENYFKTYFNSPNFRSSKFIDRLTILNDWDSLMSGQDEAFLFRAICLEAWMRHFNVQSS
;
A
#
# COMPACT_ATOMS: atom_id res chain seq x y z
N MET A 1 25.12 -13.86 -44.17
CA MET A 1 24.96 -14.65 -42.93
C MET A 1 24.09 -13.86 -41.96
N CYS A 2 22.77 -14.09 -41.94
CA CYS A 2 21.87 -13.46 -40.97
C CYS A 2 21.16 -14.57 -40.18
N GLY A 3 21.94 -15.31 -39.38
CA GLY A 3 21.41 -16.18 -38.34
C GLY A 3 21.14 -15.36 -37.07
N GLY A 4 20.22 -14.41 -37.13
CA GLY A 4 19.84 -13.58 -35.99
C GLY A 4 18.81 -14.31 -35.15
N GLY A 5 19.24 -15.16 -34.22
CA GLY A 5 18.36 -15.73 -33.20
C GLY A 5 17.70 -14.58 -32.43
N THR A 6 16.36 -14.54 -32.42
CA THR A 6 15.61 -13.54 -31.64
C THR A 6 16.08 -13.58 -30.19
N PRO A 7 16.49 -12.45 -29.58
CA PRO A 7 16.91 -12.44 -28.19
C PRO A 7 15.78 -12.99 -27.31
N ARG A 8 16.11 -13.96 -26.46
CA ARG A 8 15.17 -14.62 -25.56
C ARG A 8 14.83 -13.66 -24.41
N ILE A 9 13.77 -12.89 -24.56
CA ILE A 9 13.29 -11.96 -23.54
C ILE A 9 12.54 -12.78 -22.46
N THR A 10 12.94 -12.61 -21.20
CA THR A 10 12.22 -13.19 -20.07
C THR A 10 10.99 -12.34 -19.79
N VAL A 11 9.81 -12.97 -19.89
CA VAL A 11 8.52 -12.31 -19.63
C VAL A 11 7.91 -12.86 -18.35
N LEU A 12 7.45 -11.95 -17.48
CA LEU A 12 6.69 -12.26 -16.26
C LEU A 12 5.25 -11.77 -16.44
N LEU A 13 4.27 -12.60 -16.09
CA LEU A 13 2.89 -12.17 -15.94
C LEU A 13 2.65 -11.76 -14.49
N ASP A 14 2.44 -10.47 -14.26
CA ASP A 14 2.18 -9.89 -12.94
C ASP A 14 0.68 -9.64 -12.74
N GLY A 15 0.17 -10.01 -11.57
CA GLY A 15 -1.22 -9.84 -11.16
C GLY A 15 -1.58 -8.46 -10.61
N GLN A 16 -0.67 -7.49 -10.65
CA GLN A 16 -0.93 -6.11 -10.23
C GLN A 16 -2.10 -5.46 -10.99
N GLY A 17 -2.77 -4.50 -10.35
CA GLY A 17 -3.98 -3.87 -10.88
C GLY A 17 -5.29 -4.55 -10.48
N ALA A 18 -5.26 -5.87 -10.25
CA ALA A 18 -6.45 -6.62 -9.87
C ALA A 18 -7.10 -6.09 -8.58
N ASP A 19 -6.29 -5.75 -7.58
CA ASP A 19 -6.81 -5.32 -6.29
C ASP A 19 -7.39 -3.89 -6.31
N GLU A 20 -6.92 -3.03 -7.22
CA GLU A 20 -7.43 -1.67 -7.39
C GLU A 20 -8.72 -1.67 -8.21
N ILE A 21 -8.75 -2.37 -9.35
CA ILE A 21 -9.91 -2.39 -10.25
C ILE A 21 -11.06 -3.29 -9.75
N LEU A 22 -10.77 -4.28 -8.89
CA LEU A 22 -11.79 -5.18 -8.28
C LEU A 22 -11.93 -5.03 -6.76
N CYS A 23 -11.40 -3.95 -6.18
CA CYS A 23 -11.58 -3.61 -4.76
C CYS A 23 -11.07 -4.68 -3.78
N GLY A 24 -9.87 -5.18 -4.03
CA GLY A 24 -9.18 -6.20 -3.23
C GLY A 24 -8.59 -5.73 -1.91
N TYR A 25 -8.54 -4.42 -1.63
CA TYR A 25 -7.99 -3.88 -0.39
C TYR A 25 -9.03 -3.70 0.72
N ARG A 26 -8.54 -3.69 1.97
CA ARG A 26 -9.35 -3.39 3.16
C ARG A 26 -10.00 -2.00 3.07
N LYS A 27 -9.25 -1.00 2.59
CA LYS A 27 -9.76 0.37 2.41
C LYS A 27 -11.00 0.40 1.53
N SER A 28 -11.03 -0.35 0.42
CA SER A 28 -12.17 -0.40 -0.49
C SER A 28 -13.48 -0.81 0.21
N ARG A 29 -13.40 -1.70 1.21
CA ARG A 29 -14.57 -2.10 2.01
C ARG A 29 -15.05 -1.00 2.95
N ILE A 30 -14.12 -0.27 3.55
CA ILE A 30 -14.44 0.86 4.41
C ILE A 30 -15.20 1.92 3.60
N TYR A 31 -14.72 2.22 2.39
CA TYR A 31 -15.42 3.14 1.49
C TYR A 31 -16.78 2.60 1.07
N TYR A 32 -16.89 1.32 0.72
CA TYR A 32 -18.17 0.71 0.37
C TYR A 32 -19.20 0.75 1.52
N ILE A 33 -18.78 0.47 2.76
CA ILE A 33 -19.67 0.60 3.94
C ILE A 33 -20.11 2.05 4.14
N LYS A 34 -19.20 3.02 3.97
CA LYS A 34 -19.53 4.46 4.06
C LYS A 34 -20.53 4.89 2.97
N GLU A 35 -20.37 4.37 1.76
CA GLU A 35 -21.27 4.62 0.63
C GLU A 35 -22.67 4.05 0.90
N LEU A 36 -22.76 2.80 1.37
CA LEU A 36 -24.04 2.21 1.80
C LEU A 36 -24.72 3.02 2.91
N MET A 37 -23.95 3.56 3.86
CA MET A 37 -24.50 4.44 4.90
C MET A 37 -25.00 5.77 4.31
N LYS A 38 -24.28 6.37 3.35
CA LYS A 38 -24.68 7.61 2.65
C LYS A 38 -25.98 7.40 1.87
N GLU A 39 -26.14 6.23 1.26
CA GLU A 39 -27.33 5.81 0.49
C GLU A 39 -28.47 5.28 1.37
N LYS A 40 -28.33 5.32 2.71
CA LYS A 40 -29.33 4.84 3.70
C LYS A 40 -29.59 3.33 3.67
N HIS A 41 -28.69 2.54 3.10
CA HIS A 41 -28.73 1.08 3.11
C HIS A 41 -28.12 0.49 4.40
N TYR A 42 -28.66 0.88 5.56
CA TYR A 42 -28.07 0.58 6.87
C TYR A 42 -27.99 -0.92 7.19
N PHE A 43 -29.01 -1.70 6.81
CA PHE A 43 -29.01 -3.15 7.03
C PHE A 43 -27.87 -3.83 6.26
N THR A 44 -27.70 -3.49 4.99
CA THR A 44 -26.61 -4.00 4.14
C THR A 44 -25.25 -3.54 4.67
N ALA A 45 -25.12 -2.29 5.09
CA ALA A 45 -23.89 -1.76 5.69
C ALA A 45 -23.50 -2.52 6.96
N GLY A 46 -24.46 -2.79 7.86
CA GLY A 46 -24.25 -3.57 9.08
C GLY A 46 -23.87 -5.01 8.78
N LYS A 47 -24.56 -5.65 7.83
CA LYS A 47 -24.24 -7.02 7.36
C LYS A 47 -22.82 -7.11 6.80
N GLU A 48 -22.43 -6.22 5.90
CA GLU A 48 -21.07 -6.20 5.32
C GLU A 48 -20.01 -5.92 6.39
N LEU A 49 -20.29 -5.02 7.33
CA LEU A 49 -19.39 -4.75 8.46
C LEU A 49 -19.14 -6.02 9.27
N ILE A 50 -20.20 -6.72 9.70
CA ILE A 50 -20.10 -7.96 10.49
C ILE A 50 -19.37 -9.05 9.71
N LEU A 51 -19.73 -9.27 8.45
CA LEU A 51 -19.10 -10.31 7.63
C LEU A 51 -17.62 -10.01 7.32
N SER A 52 -17.24 -8.72 7.29
CA SER A 52 -15.85 -8.31 7.13
C SER A 52 -14.97 -8.61 8.36
N ILE A 53 -15.56 -8.72 9.56
CA ILE A 53 -14.85 -9.06 10.81
C ILE A 53 -14.21 -10.44 10.72
N SER A 54 -14.88 -11.42 10.10
CA SER A 54 -14.32 -12.78 9.90
C SER A 54 -12.98 -12.82 9.15
N GLN A 55 -12.59 -11.71 8.52
CA GLN A 55 -11.34 -11.57 7.77
C GLN A 55 -10.24 -10.87 8.57
N LEU A 56 -10.59 -10.31 9.72
CA LEU A 56 -9.67 -9.86 10.77
C LEU A 56 -9.15 -11.08 11.52
N ARG A 57 -8.41 -11.98 10.85
CA ARG A 57 -7.57 -12.94 11.56
C ARG A 57 -6.47 -12.17 12.30
N THR A 58 -6.74 -11.69 13.52
CA THR A 58 -5.76 -11.30 14.58
C THR A 58 -6.42 -10.38 15.62
N THR A 59 -7.27 -10.88 16.52
CA THR A 59 -7.20 -10.56 17.97
C THR A 59 -8.13 -11.54 18.70
N ASN A 60 -7.65 -12.26 19.71
CA ASN A 60 -8.50 -13.05 20.63
C ASN A 60 -9.33 -12.13 21.56
N SER A 61 -9.76 -10.95 21.12
CA SER A 61 -10.43 -9.97 21.96
C SER A 61 -11.35 -9.04 21.17
N VAL A 62 -12.63 -9.04 21.56
CA VAL A 62 -13.70 -8.14 21.08
C VAL A 62 -13.29 -6.66 21.18
N LYS A 63 -12.45 -6.29 22.16
CA LYS A 63 -11.92 -4.92 22.32
C LYS A 63 -11.00 -4.52 21.15
N GLY A 64 -10.25 -5.46 20.59
CA GLY A 64 -9.38 -5.21 19.43
C GLY A 64 -10.17 -4.92 18.16
N ASP A 65 -11.29 -5.61 17.97
CA ASP A 65 -12.18 -5.38 16.83
C ASP A 65 -12.98 -4.09 16.98
N LEU A 66 -13.47 -3.77 18.17
CA LEU A 66 -14.09 -2.47 18.47
C LEU A 66 -13.12 -1.29 18.26
N ARG A 67 -11.84 -1.43 18.64
CA ARG A 67 -10.82 -0.41 18.36
C ARG A 67 -10.57 -0.24 16.86
N LYS A 68 -10.51 -1.34 16.10
CA LYS A 68 -10.37 -1.30 14.64
C LYS A 68 -11.59 -0.69 13.97
N ILE A 69 -12.80 -0.98 14.46
CA ILE A 69 -14.06 -0.37 14.00
C ILE A 69 -14.06 1.14 14.32
N LYS A 70 -13.66 1.53 15.54
CA LYS A 70 -13.50 2.94 15.91
C LYS A 70 -12.51 3.65 14.98
N ASN A 71 -11.44 3.00 14.56
CA ASN A 71 -10.48 3.56 13.59
C ASN A 71 -11.00 3.61 12.14
N ILE A 72 -11.94 2.73 11.76
CA ILE A 72 -12.63 2.80 10.45
C ILE A 72 -13.52 4.06 10.36
N PHE A 73 -14.18 4.38 11.49
CA PHE A 73 -15.12 5.48 11.60
C PHE A 73 -14.49 6.79 12.12
N SER A 74 -13.30 6.75 12.72
CA SER A 74 -12.62 7.97 13.13
C SER A 74 -12.11 8.71 11.89
N ARG A 75 -12.68 9.88 11.64
CA ARG A 75 -12.15 10.92 10.75
C ARG A 75 -10.93 11.61 11.39
N SER A 76 -10.02 10.86 12.00
CA SER A 76 -8.83 11.47 12.56
C SER A 76 -7.90 11.84 11.41
N LYS A 77 -8.08 13.06 10.87
CA LYS A 77 -6.97 13.91 10.42
C LYS A 77 -6.17 14.35 11.66
N GLY A 78 -5.71 13.39 12.47
CA GLY A 78 -4.62 13.68 13.38
C GLY A 78 -3.43 14.03 12.50
N ALA A 79 -2.65 15.05 12.89
CA ALA A 79 -1.33 15.23 12.32
C ALA A 79 -0.65 13.85 12.33
N ASP A 80 -0.18 13.38 11.17
CA ASP A 80 0.57 12.12 11.10
C ASP A 80 1.67 12.23 12.14
N SER A 81 1.69 11.35 13.15
CA SER A 81 2.65 11.42 14.27
C SER A 81 4.10 11.44 13.77
N ARG A 82 4.30 11.01 12.52
CA ARG A 82 5.56 10.99 11.79
C ARG A 82 5.97 12.33 11.20
N SER A 83 5.07 13.32 11.13
CA SER A 83 5.38 14.65 10.58
C SER A 83 6.51 15.32 11.36
N LYS A 84 6.65 15.03 12.67
CA LYS A 84 7.77 15.54 13.48
C LYS A 84 9.15 15.10 13.01
N TYR A 85 9.24 14.00 12.25
CA TYR A 85 10.50 13.51 11.69
C TYR A 85 10.82 14.07 10.30
N LEU A 86 9.91 14.86 9.74
CA LEU A 86 10.04 15.48 8.44
C LEU A 86 10.30 16.97 8.61
N THR A 87 11.07 17.55 7.69
CA THR A 87 11.32 19.00 7.73
C THR A 87 10.04 19.78 7.43
N SER A 88 9.91 20.96 8.03
CA SER A 88 8.79 21.87 7.78
C SER A 88 8.67 22.25 6.30
N GLU A 89 9.82 22.40 5.61
CA GLU A 89 9.87 22.68 4.17
C GLU A 89 9.22 21.56 3.36
N PHE A 90 9.61 20.30 3.61
CA PHE A 90 9.06 19.15 2.91
C PHE A 90 7.56 18.97 3.20
N LEU A 91 7.15 19.13 4.47
CA LEU A 91 5.74 19.06 4.85
C LEU A 91 4.88 20.10 4.11
N HIS A 92 5.39 21.33 4.01
CA HIS A 92 4.70 22.40 3.30
C HIS A 92 4.57 22.12 1.80
N PHE A 93 5.64 21.63 1.15
CA PHE A 93 5.60 21.19 -0.25
C PHE A 93 4.62 20.02 -0.46
N TYR A 94 4.67 19.02 0.41
CA TYR A 94 3.83 17.82 0.31
C TYR A 94 2.35 18.13 0.52
N SER A 95 2.02 18.99 1.51
CA SER A 95 0.64 19.39 1.80
C SER A 95 -0.03 20.08 0.60
N ARG A 96 0.68 20.94 -0.13
CA ARG A 96 0.21 21.58 -1.38
C ARG A 96 -0.07 20.58 -2.51
N SER A 97 0.63 19.45 -2.52
CA SER A 97 0.54 18.43 -3.57
C SER A 97 -0.60 17.42 -3.33
N SER A 98 -1.21 17.41 -2.13
CA SER A 98 -2.09 16.34 -1.66
C SER A 98 -3.60 16.62 -1.77
N VAL A 99 -4.03 17.31 -2.83
CA VAL A 99 -5.45 17.65 -3.03
C VAL A 99 -6.17 16.53 -3.79
N TYR A 100 -6.64 15.52 -3.06
CA TYR A 100 -7.58 14.53 -3.59
C TYR A 100 -9.01 15.03 -3.37
N THR A 101 -9.64 15.55 -4.44
CA THR A 101 -10.99 16.16 -4.41
C THR A 101 -12.11 15.24 -4.92
N ASN A 102 -11.78 14.05 -5.42
CA ASN A 102 -12.77 13.17 -6.02
C ASN A 102 -13.44 12.24 -4.99
N ASP A 103 -14.77 12.17 -5.00
CA ASP A 103 -15.57 11.29 -4.13
C ASP A 103 -15.48 9.81 -4.54
N ASN A 104 -15.04 9.51 -5.77
CA ASN A 104 -14.89 8.13 -6.23
C ASN A 104 -13.56 7.53 -5.80
N PHE A 105 -13.58 6.83 -4.66
CA PHE A 105 -12.41 6.16 -4.09
C PHE A 105 -11.73 5.20 -5.08
N GLN A 106 -12.48 4.43 -5.87
CA GLN A 106 -11.88 3.48 -6.80
C GLN A 106 -11.08 4.19 -7.89
N ASN A 107 -11.63 5.29 -8.43
CA ASN A 107 -10.92 6.10 -9.41
C ASN A 107 -9.62 6.68 -8.82
N LEU A 108 -9.67 7.19 -7.59
CA LEU A 108 -8.46 7.64 -6.89
C LEU A 108 -7.46 6.51 -6.68
N ASP A 109 -7.93 5.30 -6.37
CA ASP A 109 -7.04 4.17 -6.11
C ASP A 109 -6.24 3.74 -7.34
N VAL A 110 -6.90 3.77 -8.49
CA VAL A 110 -6.35 3.43 -9.80
C VAL A 110 -5.48 4.57 -10.35
N ASN A 111 -5.88 5.83 -10.19
CA ASN A 111 -5.19 6.93 -10.88
C ASN A 111 -4.17 7.66 -10.01
N SER A 112 -4.23 7.56 -8.67
CA SER A 112 -3.45 8.48 -7.84
C SER A 112 -2.93 7.90 -6.51
N ILE A 113 -3.55 6.88 -5.93
CA ILE A 113 -3.18 6.40 -4.59
C ILE A 113 -2.30 5.15 -4.64
N SER A 114 -2.82 4.00 -5.08
CA SER A 114 -2.10 2.73 -4.98
C SER A 114 -1.48 2.29 -6.29
N LEU A 115 -2.29 2.21 -7.35
CA LEU A 115 -1.82 1.61 -8.59
C LEU A 115 -0.57 2.30 -9.16
N PRO A 116 -0.50 3.66 -9.25
CA PRO A 116 0.69 4.30 -9.81
C PRO A 116 1.96 4.01 -9.01
N VAL A 117 1.85 3.89 -7.68
CA VAL A 117 2.99 3.57 -6.82
C VAL A 117 3.46 2.13 -7.07
N LEU A 118 2.53 1.18 -7.15
CA LEU A 118 2.86 -0.23 -7.40
C LEU A 118 3.47 -0.43 -8.78
N LEU A 119 2.89 0.18 -9.82
CA LEU A 119 3.40 0.10 -11.19
C LEU A 119 4.82 0.63 -11.29
N ARG A 120 5.12 1.76 -10.64
CA ARG A 120 6.48 2.30 -10.59
C ARG A 120 7.48 1.33 -9.96
N TYR A 121 7.09 0.60 -8.91
CA TYR A 121 7.97 -0.38 -8.28
C TYR A 121 8.15 -1.62 -9.15
N ALA A 122 7.07 -2.12 -9.73
CA ALA A 122 7.10 -3.30 -10.59
C ALA A 122 7.98 -3.09 -11.82
N ASP A 123 7.76 -1.97 -12.51
CA ASP A 123 8.47 -1.59 -13.73
C ASP A 123 9.97 -1.43 -13.44
N ARG A 124 10.34 -0.61 -12.46
CA ARG A 124 11.75 -0.38 -12.11
C ARG A 124 12.48 -1.64 -11.67
N ASN A 125 11.84 -2.48 -10.85
CA ASN A 125 12.46 -3.72 -10.36
C ASN A 125 12.63 -4.76 -11.47
N SER A 126 11.63 -4.89 -12.34
CA SER A 126 11.67 -5.84 -13.46
C SER A 126 12.69 -5.42 -14.52
N MET A 127 12.70 -4.14 -14.91
CA MET A 127 13.66 -3.60 -15.88
C MET A 127 15.10 -3.61 -15.37
N ALA A 128 15.32 -3.37 -14.07
CA ALA A 128 16.65 -3.54 -13.45
C ALA A 128 17.18 -4.98 -13.56
N SER A 129 16.28 -5.96 -13.73
CA SER A 129 16.62 -7.38 -13.90
C SER A 129 16.46 -7.85 -15.36
N SER A 130 16.27 -6.95 -16.32
CA SER A 130 16.00 -7.28 -17.74
C SER A 130 14.81 -8.24 -17.93
N VAL A 131 13.77 -8.12 -17.10
CA VAL A 131 12.53 -8.89 -17.19
C VAL A 131 11.39 -7.98 -17.66
N GLU A 132 10.66 -8.39 -18.67
CA GLU A 132 9.45 -7.70 -19.13
C GLU A 132 8.26 -8.12 -18.26
N SER A 133 7.71 -7.20 -17.47
CA SER A 133 6.48 -7.44 -16.71
C SER A 133 5.24 -7.09 -17.53
N ARG A 134 4.34 -8.04 -17.75
CA ARG A 134 3.04 -7.83 -18.38
C ARG A 134 1.94 -7.90 -17.34
N LEU A 135 0.93 -7.04 -17.48
CA LEU A 135 -0.10 -6.80 -16.48
C LEU A 135 -1.50 -7.12 -17.04
N PRO A 136 -1.92 -8.40 -17.13
CA PRO A 136 -3.18 -8.79 -17.76
C PRO A 136 -4.41 -8.10 -17.15
N PHE A 137 -4.37 -7.77 -15.86
CA PHE A 137 -5.48 -7.08 -15.20
C PHE A 137 -5.66 -5.62 -15.65
N LEU A 138 -4.64 -5.03 -16.25
CA LEU A 138 -4.66 -3.65 -16.74
C LEU A 138 -4.90 -3.55 -18.26
N ASP A 139 -5.33 -4.64 -18.90
CA ASP A 139 -5.90 -4.53 -20.25
C ASP A 139 -7.07 -3.53 -20.23
N PHE A 140 -7.05 -2.58 -21.15
CA PHE A 140 -8.02 -1.47 -21.15
C PHE A 140 -9.48 -1.96 -21.21
N ARG A 141 -9.75 -3.09 -21.86
CA ARG A 141 -11.10 -3.67 -21.96
C ARG A 141 -11.56 -4.19 -20.61
N LEU A 142 -10.65 -4.82 -19.86
CA LEU A 142 -10.95 -5.32 -18.52
C LEU A 142 -11.09 -4.18 -17.53
N VAL A 143 -10.24 -3.15 -17.62
CA VAL A 143 -10.34 -1.96 -16.78
C VAL A 143 -11.66 -1.22 -17.03
N ASP A 144 -12.04 -1.00 -18.29
CA ASP A 144 -13.30 -0.36 -18.66
C ASP A 144 -14.51 -1.16 -18.15
N LEU A 145 -14.52 -2.48 -18.37
CA LEU A 145 -15.55 -3.37 -17.83
C LEU A 145 -15.63 -3.28 -16.29
N CYS A 146 -14.48 -3.38 -15.61
CA CYS A 146 -14.40 -3.29 -14.16
C CYS A 146 -14.88 -1.93 -13.66
N SER A 147 -14.62 -0.84 -14.36
CA SER A 147 -15.07 0.51 -13.96
C SER A 147 -16.61 0.63 -13.92
N LYS A 148 -17.30 -0.09 -14.81
CA LYS A 148 -18.78 -0.10 -14.94
C LYS A 148 -19.47 -1.06 -13.97
N ILE A 149 -18.74 -2.03 -13.41
CA ILE A 149 -19.31 -3.00 -12.45
C ILE A 149 -19.63 -2.31 -11.11
N PRO A 150 -20.87 -2.45 -10.59
CA PRO A 150 -21.25 -1.91 -9.28
C PRO A 150 -20.36 -2.43 -8.15
N LEU A 151 -20.09 -1.58 -7.14
CA LEU A 151 -19.28 -1.99 -5.98
C LEU A 151 -19.88 -3.18 -5.23
N SER A 152 -21.22 -3.31 -5.20
CA SER A 152 -21.94 -4.45 -4.60
C SER A 152 -21.66 -5.81 -5.27
N MET A 153 -21.10 -5.82 -6.48
CA MET A 153 -20.64 -7.03 -7.16
C MET A 153 -19.13 -7.28 -6.96
N LYS A 154 -18.36 -6.24 -6.64
CA LYS A 154 -16.93 -6.34 -6.32
C LYS A 154 -16.71 -6.70 -4.85
N ILE A 155 -17.57 -6.20 -3.96
CA ILE A 155 -17.55 -6.44 -2.52
C ILE A 155 -18.92 -6.98 -2.12
N LYS A 156 -18.97 -8.22 -1.64
CA LYS A 156 -20.24 -8.86 -1.25
C LYS A 156 -20.03 -9.95 -0.20
N ASN A 157 -20.92 -10.00 0.79
CA ASN A 157 -20.92 -10.96 1.88
C ASN A 157 -19.56 -11.04 2.58
N GLY A 158 -18.91 -9.89 2.78
CA GLY A 158 -17.57 -9.75 3.33
C GLY A 158 -16.44 -10.03 2.35
N TYR A 159 -16.66 -10.68 1.20
CA TYR A 159 -15.61 -10.98 0.23
C TYR A 159 -15.26 -9.75 -0.62
N SER A 160 -13.98 -9.50 -0.83
CA SER A 160 -13.48 -8.61 -1.89
C SER A 160 -13.21 -9.37 -3.17
N LYS A 161 -13.15 -8.66 -4.30
CA LYS A 161 -12.99 -9.26 -5.65
C LYS A 161 -14.05 -10.33 -5.90
N TYR A 162 -15.27 -10.11 -5.41
CA TYR A 162 -16.31 -11.13 -5.35
C TYR A 162 -16.67 -11.65 -6.74
N ILE A 163 -16.93 -10.75 -7.71
CA ILE A 163 -17.18 -11.14 -9.10
C ILE A 163 -16.04 -11.98 -9.71
N MET A 164 -14.78 -11.57 -9.52
CA MET A 164 -13.62 -12.35 -9.98
C MET A 164 -13.57 -13.75 -9.37
N ARG A 165 -13.91 -13.89 -8.07
CA ARG A 165 -13.99 -15.19 -7.40
C ARG A 165 -15.13 -16.07 -7.90
N LEU A 166 -16.14 -15.51 -8.55
CA LEU A 166 -17.19 -16.29 -9.22
C LEU A 166 -16.78 -16.69 -10.63
N SER A 167 -16.00 -15.85 -11.30
CA SER A 167 -15.57 -16.05 -12.69
C SER A 167 -14.38 -17.00 -12.85
N LEU A 168 -13.57 -17.20 -11.81
CA LEU A 168 -12.38 -18.05 -11.87
C LEU A 168 -12.69 -19.51 -11.53
N ASP A 169 -12.24 -20.42 -12.39
CA ASP A 169 -12.19 -21.84 -12.08
C ASP A 169 -10.85 -22.18 -11.40
N MET A 170 -10.89 -22.40 -10.09
CA MET A 170 -9.72 -22.72 -9.28
C MET A 170 -10.16 -23.43 -7.98
N PRO A 171 -9.23 -24.13 -7.27
CA PRO A 171 -9.56 -24.83 -6.04
C PRO A 171 -10.30 -23.95 -5.02
N GLU A 172 -11.38 -24.48 -4.46
CA GLU A 172 -12.26 -23.72 -3.54
C GLU A 172 -11.51 -23.16 -2.33
N SER A 173 -10.49 -23.89 -1.84
CA SER A 173 -9.61 -23.44 -0.75
C SER A 173 -8.89 -22.14 -1.06
N ILE A 174 -8.54 -21.89 -2.33
CA ILE A 174 -7.90 -20.66 -2.80
C ILE A 174 -8.97 -19.62 -3.14
N ARG A 175 -9.99 -20.02 -3.89
CA ARG A 175 -11.05 -19.13 -4.41
C ARG A 175 -11.88 -18.48 -3.30
N ARG A 176 -12.18 -19.21 -2.21
CA ARG A 176 -12.90 -18.70 -1.04
C ARG A 176 -11.98 -18.19 0.06
N ARG A 177 -10.67 -18.14 -0.15
CA ARG A 177 -9.75 -17.57 0.84
C ARG A 177 -10.02 -16.08 1.03
N LYS A 178 -10.57 -15.77 2.21
CA LYS A 178 -10.88 -14.39 2.65
C LYS A 178 -9.65 -13.61 3.08
N SER A 179 -8.67 -14.28 3.68
CA SER A 179 -7.44 -13.64 4.14
C SER A 179 -6.64 -13.11 2.95
N LYS A 180 -6.18 -11.86 3.02
CA LYS A 180 -5.20 -11.29 2.10
C LYS A 180 -3.81 -11.42 2.74
N TYR A 181 -2.90 -12.09 2.06
CA TYR A 181 -1.49 -12.10 2.44
C TYR A 181 -0.79 -11.05 1.59
N GLY A 182 -0.18 -10.07 2.25
CA GLY A 182 0.73 -9.13 1.59
C GLY A 182 2.12 -9.74 1.51
N PHE A 183 2.88 -9.32 0.51
CA PHE A 183 4.33 -9.56 0.45
C PHE A 183 5.00 -8.52 1.34
N PHE A 184 5.15 -8.85 2.62
CA PHE A 184 5.81 -7.97 3.58
C PHE A 184 7.30 -8.30 3.61
N VAL A 185 8.14 -7.28 3.43
CA VAL A 185 9.57 -7.38 3.70
C VAL A 185 9.75 -7.48 5.21
N PRO A 186 10.65 -8.34 5.73
CA PRO A 186 10.89 -8.48 7.17
C PRO A 186 11.72 -7.31 7.72
N GLU A 187 11.32 -6.07 7.41
CA GLU A 187 12.02 -4.82 7.75
C GLU A 187 12.28 -4.71 9.27
N LYS A 188 11.33 -5.13 10.10
CA LYS A 188 11.45 -5.13 11.56
C LYS A 188 12.59 -6.04 12.04
N MET A 189 12.68 -7.22 11.46
CA MET A 189 13.72 -8.20 11.79
C MET A 189 15.08 -7.67 11.34
N TRP A 190 15.16 -7.11 10.14
CA TRP A 190 16.40 -6.52 9.64
C TRP A 190 16.88 -5.36 10.50
N LEU A 191 15.99 -4.42 10.84
CA LEU A 191 16.30 -3.29 11.71
C LEU A 191 16.87 -3.76 13.04
N ARG A 192 16.19 -4.67 13.73
CA ARG A 192 16.62 -5.18 15.05
C ARG A 192 17.95 -5.92 14.98
N ASN A 193 18.15 -6.74 13.97
CA ASN A 193 19.37 -7.54 13.86
C ASN A 193 20.58 -6.73 13.37
N ASN A 194 20.36 -5.57 12.75
CA ASN A 194 21.40 -4.75 12.12
C ASN A 194 21.33 -3.28 12.56
N GLU A 195 20.88 -3.02 13.79
CA GLU A 195 20.61 -1.67 14.27
C GLU A 195 21.84 -0.76 14.13
N ASN A 196 23.00 -1.21 14.64
CA ASN A 196 24.24 -0.45 14.59
C ASN A 196 24.62 -0.07 13.15
N TYR A 197 24.47 -1.00 12.21
CA TYR A 197 24.72 -0.75 10.79
C TYR A 197 23.77 0.33 10.25
N PHE A 198 22.47 0.23 10.52
CA PHE A 198 21.51 1.22 10.05
C PHE A 198 21.68 2.59 10.69
N LYS A 199 22.09 2.65 11.97
CA LYS A 199 22.36 3.90 12.68
C LYS A 199 23.54 4.66 12.06
N THR A 200 24.49 3.98 11.41
CA THR A 200 25.59 4.66 10.68
C THR A 200 25.11 5.59 9.57
N TYR A 201 23.95 5.30 8.95
CA TYR A 201 23.36 6.21 7.96
C TYR A 201 23.01 7.56 8.57
N PHE A 202 22.52 7.61 9.80
CA PHE A 202 22.21 8.87 10.48
C PHE A 202 23.40 9.47 11.24
N ASN A 203 24.45 8.71 11.53
CA ASN A 203 25.63 9.25 12.21
C ASN A 203 26.68 9.85 11.25
N SER A 204 26.62 9.50 9.97
CA SER A 204 27.53 10.04 8.96
C SER A 204 27.56 11.59 8.95
N PRO A 205 28.74 12.21 8.79
CA PRO A 205 28.84 13.65 8.58
C PRO A 205 28.17 14.10 7.28
N ASN A 206 28.18 13.25 6.24
CA ASN A 206 27.54 13.50 4.95
C ASN A 206 26.12 12.89 4.93
N PHE A 207 25.20 13.47 5.69
CA PHE A 207 23.79 13.09 5.71
C PHE A 207 23.05 13.83 4.59
N ARG A 208 22.62 13.10 3.56
CA ARG A 208 22.15 13.69 2.29
C ARG A 208 20.65 14.00 2.28
N SER A 209 19.88 13.32 3.10
CA SER A 209 18.42 13.47 3.18
C SER A 209 17.96 14.57 4.15
N SER A 210 18.86 15.48 4.56
CA SER A 210 18.60 16.56 5.52
C SER A 210 17.48 17.51 5.11
N LYS A 211 17.26 17.71 3.80
CA LYS A 211 16.14 18.52 3.29
C LYS A 211 14.77 17.90 3.55
N PHE A 212 14.69 16.59 3.68
CA PHE A 212 13.42 15.86 3.82
C PHE A 212 13.19 15.36 5.24
N ILE A 213 14.28 15.01 5.93
CA ILE A 213 14.25 14.31 7.21
C ILE A 213 14.93 15.15 8.28
N ASP A 214 14.26 15.31 9.41
CA ASP A 214 14.87 15.82 10.63
C ASP A 214 15.72 14.72 11.29
N ARG A 215 17.01 14.76 10.98
CA ARG A 215 18.03 13.85 11.50
C ARG A 215 18.08 13.83 13.02
N LEU A 216 18.02 15.00 13.66
CA LEU A 216 18.21 15.12 15.11
C LEU A 216 17.01 14.52 15.84
N THR A 217 15.80 14.81 15.37
CA THR A 217 14.59 14.25 15.94
C THR A 217 14.54 12.72 15.81
N ILE A 218 14.99 12.16 14.68
CA ILE A 218 15.11 10.69 14.53
C ILE A 218 16.14 10.09 15.49
N LEU A 219 17.31 10.71 15.63
CA LEU A 219 18.37 10.21 16.52
C LEU A 219 17.94 10.25 17.99
N ASN A 220 17.23 11.30 18.41
CA ASN A 220 16.68 11.44 19.76
C ASN A 220 15.60 10.38 20.06
N ASP A 221 14.77 10.06 19.07
CA ASP A 221 13.68 9.09 19.20
C ASP A 221 14.08 7.67 18.78
N TRP A 222 15.36 7.40 18.51
CA TRP A 222 15.82 6.17 17.86
C TRP A 222 15.33 4.89 18.57
N ASP A 223 15.51 4.82 19.89
CA ASP A 223 15.13 3.64 20.67
C ASP A 223 13.60 3.45 20.71
N SER A 224 12.86 4.56 20.71
CA SER A 224 11.38 4.55 20.60
C SER A 224 10.92 4.04 19.22
N LEU A 225 11.59 4.48 18.15
CA LEU A 225 11.32 4.02 16.79
C LEU A 225 11.63 2.52 16.62
N MET A 226 12.72 2.04 17.24
CA MET A 226 13.14 0.64 17.23
C MET A 226 12.25 -0.27 18.08
N SER A 227 11.61 0.26 19.13
CA SER A 227 10.73 -0.51 20.03
C SER A 227 9.30 -0.74 19.50
N GLY A 228 8.98 -0.26 18.28
CA GLY A 228 7.79 -0.68 17.55
C GLY A 228 6.71 0.38 17.34
N GLN A 229 6.92 1.65 17.74
CA GLN A 229 5.93 2.69 17.46
C GLN A 229 5.81 3.01 15.96
N ASP A 230 6.93 3.12 15.24
CA ASP A 230 6.95 3.48 13.82
C ASP A 230 8.19 2.90 13.07
N GLU A 231 8.57 1.62 13.32
CA GLU A 231 9.71 0.94 12.65
C GLU A 231 9.68 1.06 11.10
N ALA A 232 8.47 1.00 10.50
CA ALA A 232 8.29 1.13 9.06
C ALA A 232 8.70 2.51 8.52
N PHE A 233 8.51 3.57 9.31
CA PHE A 233 8.94 4.91 8.93
C PHE A 233 10.48 4.99 8.98
N LEU A 234 11.08 4.49 10.07
CA LEU A 234 12.54 4.47 10.21
C LEU A 234 13.21 3.74 9.05
N PHE A 235 12.67 2.58 8.66
CA PHE A 235 13.19 1.83 7.51
C PHE A 235 13.11 2.64 6.20
N ARG A 236 12.02 3.37 5.97
CA ARG A 236 11.89 4.24 4.78
C ARG A 236 12.89 5.40 4.79
N ALA A 237 13.12 6.01 5.95
CA ALA A 237 14.12 7.05 6.13
C ALA A 237 15.53 6.53 5.81
N ILE A 238 15.86 5.32 6.29
CA ILE A 238 17.11 4.61 5.95
C ILE A 238 17.20 4.36 4.45
N CYS A 239 16.14 3.83 3.82
CA CYS A 239 16.14 3.57 2.38
C CYS A 239 16.37 4.83 1.56
N LEU A 240 15.79 5.96 1.96
CA LEU A 240 16.02 7.24 1.29
C LEU A 240 17.49 7.66 1.38
N GLU A 241 18.05 7.67 2.59
CA GLU A 241 19.46 8.04 2.79
C GLU A 241 20.42 7.09 2.05
N ALA A 242 20.17 5.79 2.12
CA ALA A 242 20.95 4.77 1.42
C ALA A 242 20.89 4.96 -0.10
N TRP A 243 19.70 5.23 -0.65
CA TRP A 243 19.51 5.51 -2.08
C TRP A 243 20.25 6.79 -2.51
N MET A 244 20.11 7.88 -1.74
CA MET A 244 20.80 9.14 -2.06
C MET A 244 22.32 9.00 -2.02
N ARG A 245 22.85 8.19 -1.10
CA ARG A 245 24.29 7.87 -1.07
C ARG A 245 24.73 7.05 -2.27
N HIS A 246 24.02 5.97 -2.54
CA HIS A 246 24.39 5.03 -3.60
C HIS A 246 24.42 5.71 -4.98
N PHE A 247 23.46 6.58 -5.26
CA PHE A 247 23.36 7.30 -6.52
C PHE A 247 23.94 8.72 -6.48
N ASN A 248 24.66 9.08 -5.42
CA ASN A 248 25.26 10.40 -5.21
C ASN A 248 24.28 11.58 -5.40
N VAL A 249 23.02 11.40 -5.02
CA VAL A 249 21.99 12.44 -5.10
C VAL A 249 22.21 13.46 -3.98
N GLN A 250 22.12 14.74 -4.32
CA GLN A 250 22.22 15.85 -3.38
C GLN A 250 20.84 16.48 -3.21
N SER A 251 20.51 16.86 -1.97
CA SER A 251 19.33 17.69 -1.73
C SER A 251 19.66 19.16 -2.03
N SER A 252 19.51 19.57 -3.29
CA SER A 252 19.43 20.99 -3.66
C SER A 252 18.09 21.56 -3.21
#